data_AF-A0A965GW70-F1
#
_entry.id   AF-A0A965GW70-F1
#
_cell.length_a   1.000
_cell.length_b   1.000
_cell.length_c   1.000
_cell.angle_alpha   90.00
_cell.angle_beta   90.00
_cell.angle_gamma   90.00
#
_symmetry.space_group_name_H-M   'P 1'
#
loop_
_entity.id
_entity.type
_entity.pdbx_description
1 polymer ?
#
loop_
_entity_poly.entity_id
_entity_poly.type
_entity_poly.pdbx_seq_one_letter_code
_entity_poly.pdbx_strand_id
1 'polypeptide(L)'
;MLISLAASLTAHANSDTITERFRGMLAIANQKVALLGSQAELSGSQIDPAAIEAEANAADSAVVELTVAVETLRGALRDSETYKDEARAALEEFDNQSALRNAEIAAFDNELNRLTSQVTLAQAKVTSVREELARHDEALAEAVSRHAEAVSSYDRLEAELNSSQPVENTYEQNLDSATKAVTEVGAKIESLRDALHQSERERDGLLAKRNALNLMLEQKDGTTVLTSAGLRGIRGLVASHIKIDPGFEAAIAAALGTLADAIVADSRDEALVAVEHLKSNNGGRVELVIADIESKVKPANLPNIPGARSAVDVVDAPAGILANLVNVVIVDDLAAAKALYVAE
;
A
#
# COMPACT_ATOMS: atom_id res chain seq x y z
N MET A 1 32.31 -58.42 71.13
CA MET A 1 31.36 -58.60 72.26
C MET A 1 31.16 -60.06 72.67
N LEU A 2 30.92 -60.99 71.74
CA LEU A 2 30.70 -62.43 72.07
C LEU A 2 31.92 -63.16 72.68
N ILE A 3 33.15 -62.79 72.29
CA ILE A 3 34.38 -63.44 72.81
C ILE A 3 34.72 -62.94 74.23
N SER A 4 34.53 -61.64 74.50
CA SER A 4 34.68 -61.05 75.85
C SER A 4 33.65 -61.62 76.84
N LEU A 5 32.41 -61.84 76.39
CA LEU A 5 31.37 -62.47 77.21
C LEU A 5 31.71 -63.93 77.53
N ALA A 6 32.23 -64.69 76.57
CA ALA A 6 32.62 -66.10 76.78
C ALA A 6 33.84 -66.24 77.72
N ALA A 7 34.82 -65.34 77.62
CA ALA A 7 35.99 -65.31 78.52
C ALA A 7 35.62 -64.84 79.95
N SER A 8 34.72 -63.87 80.08
CA SER A 8 34.19 -63.44 81.38
C SER A 8 33.35 -64.52 82.04
N LEU A 9 32.52 -65.25 81.27
CA LEU A 9 31.67 -66.32 81.79
C LEU A 9 32.48 -67.53 82.26
N THR A 10 33.55 -67.88 81.54
CA THR A 10 34.47 -68.96 81.94
C THR A 10 35.36 -68.58 83.13
N ALA A 11 35.80 -67.32 83.21
CA ALA A 11 36.53 -66.82 84.38
C ALA A 11 35.64 -66.75 85.65
N HIS A 12 34.38 -66.31 85.52
CA HIS A 12 33.41 -66.34 86.62
C HIS A 12 33.11 -67.78 87.07
N ALA A 13 32.84 -68.69 86.13
CA ALA A 13 32.56 -70.10 86.44
C ALA A 13 33.74 -70.79 87.14
N ASN A 14 34.99 -70.47 86.77
CA ASN A 14 36.17 -70.98 87.48
C ASN A 14 36.33 -70.34 88.88
N SER A 15 36.02 -69.06 89.06
CA SER A 15 36.06 -68.44 90.39
C SER A 15 34.97 -69.00 91.32
N ASP A 16 33.77 -69.25 90.79
CA ASP A 16 32.66 -69.82 91.54
C ASP A 16 32.98 -71.26 91.95
N THR A 17 33.52 -72.09 91.06
CA THR A 17 33.94 -73.47 91.40
C THR A 17 35.08 -73.52 92.41
N ILE A 18 36.03 -72.58 92.37
CA ILE A 18 37.09 -72.46 93.38
C ILE A 18 36.50 -72.00 94.72
N THR A 19 35.56 -71.05 94.72
CA THR A 19 34.89 -70.55 95.94
C THR A 19 34.01 -71.63 96.57
N GLU A 20 33.29 -72.41 95.76
CA GLU A 20 32.51 -73.58 96.17
C GLU A 20 33.43 -74.64 96.82
N ARG A 21 34.61 -74.88 96.23
CA ARG A 21 35.62 -75.79 96.78
C ARG A 21 36.20 -75.29 98.10
N PHE A 22 36.50 -73.99 98.24
CA PHE A 22 36.95 -73.42 99.50
C PHE A 22 35.87 -73.47 100.59
N ARG A 23 34.60 -73.20 100.25
CA ARG A 23 33.46 -73.37 101.18
C ARG A 23 33.28 -74.84 101.58
N GLY A 24 33.42 -75.77 100.64
CA GLY A 24 33.39 -77.21 100.91
C GLY A 24 34.51 -77.65 101.85
N MET A 25 35.75 -77.19 101.61
CA MET A 25 36.87 -77.44 102.53
C MET A 25 36.65 -76.83 103.91
N LEU A 26 36.10 -75.61 104.00
CA LEU A 26 35.83 -74.93 105.27
C LEU A 26 34.70 -75.62 106.05
N ALA A 27 33.67 -76.12 105.36
CA ALA A 27 32.63 -76.94 105.96
C ALA A 27 33.17 -78.28 106.48
N ILE A 28 34.04 -78.96 105.72
CA ILE A 28 34.70 -80.21 106.14
C ILE A 28 35.64 -79.95 107.32
N ALA A 29 36.40 -78.84 107.31
CA ALA A 29 37.26 -78.45 108.42
C ALA A 29 36.45 -78.21 109.70
N ASN A 30 35.34 -77.46 109.61
CA ASN A 30 34.44 -77.24 110.75
C ASN A 30 33.77 -78.53 111.24
N GLN A 31 33.37 -79.43 110.33
CA GLN A 31 32.87 -80.76 110.69
C GLN A 31 33.93 -81.60 111.41
N LYS A 32 35.20 -81.55 110.98
CA LYS A 32 36.31 -82.24 111.64
C LYS A 32 36.58 -81.67 113.03
N VAL A 33 36.55 -80.35 113.19
CA VAL A 33 36.69 -79.68 114.50
C VAL A 33 35.54 -80.07 115.44
N ALA A 34 34.31 -80.13 114.94
CA ALA A 34 33.16 -80.58 115.73
C ALA A 34 33.26 -82.06 116.13
N LEU A 35 33.71 -82.93 115.20
CA LEU A 35 33.94 -84.36 115.47
C LEU A 35 35.04 -84.58 116.52
N LEU A 36 36.17 -83.86 116.41
CA LEU A 36 37.26 -83.91 117.39
C LEU A 36 36.81 -83.40 118.77
N GLY A 37 35.98 -82.36 118.82
CA GLY A 37 35.36 -81.89 120.06
C GLY A 37 34.46 -82.95 120.72
N SER A 38 33.68 -83.69 119.93
CA SER A 38 32.80 -84.75 120.46
C SER A 38 33.55 -86.03 120.88
N GLN A 39 34.69 -86.35 120.27
CA GLN A 39 35.55 -87.49 120.68
C GLN A 39 36.29 -87.23 121.99
N ALA A 40 36.63 -85.96 122.27
CA ALA A 40 37.26 -85.56 123.53
C ALA A 40 36.35 -85.75 124.75
N GLU A 41 35.02 -85.58 124.60
CA GLU A 41 34.04 -85.76 125.68
C GLU A 41 33.72 -87.24 126.00
N LEU A 42 33.96 -88.17 125.06
CA LEU A 42 33.67 -89.60 125.22
C LEU A 42 34.87 -90.45 125.73
N SER A 43 36.08 -89.87 125.80
CA SER A 43 37.32 -90.61 126.08
C SER A 43 37.93 -90.34 127.47
N GLY A 44 37.16 -89.73 128.39
CA GLY A 44 37.63 -89.22 129.68
C GLY A 44 38.12 -90.21 130.75
N SER A 45 38.56 -91.44 130.40
CA SER A 45 39.00 -92.41 131.41
C SER A 45 40.27 -93.22 131.13
N GLN A 46 40.92 -93.13 129.96
CA GLN A 46 42.27 -93.68 129.76
C GLN A 46 43.03 -92.81 128.75
N ILE A 47 43.61 -91.71 129.26
CA ILE A 47 44.53 -90.89 128.49
C ILE A 47 45.90 -91.59 128.54
N ASP A 48 46.29 -92.24 127.45
CA ASP A 48 47.65 -92.76 127.26
C ASP A 48 48.58 -91.59 126.87
N PRO A 49 49.53 -91.17 127.73
CA PRO A 49 50.41 -90.05 127.44
C PRO A 49 51.23 -90.24 126.16
N ALA A 50 51.59 -91.48 125.82
CA ALA A 50 52.36 -91.79 124.61
C ALA A 50 51.54 -91.58 123.33
N ALA A 51 50.23 -91.82 123.37
CA ALA A 51 49.34 -91.59 122.23
C ALA A 51 49.12 -90.10 121.96
N ILE A 52 49.00 -89.28 123.01
CA ILE A 52 48.90 -87.81 122.88
C ILE A 52 50.20 -87.23 122.31
N GLU A 53 51.36 -87.71 122.77
CA GLU A 53 52.66 -87.25 122.25
C GLU A 53 52.85 -87.63 120.77
N ALA A 54 52.40 -88.82 120.36
CA ALA A 54 52.40 -89.24 118.95
C ALA A 54 51.45 -88.39 118.08
N GLU A 55 50.27 -88.06 118.58
CA GLU A 55 49.30 -87.19 117.89
C GLU A 55 49.80 -85.74 117.78
N ALA A 56 50.42 -85.20 118.83
CA ALA A 56 51.05 -83.88 118.80
C ALA A 56 52.19 -83.81 117.76
N ASN A 57 53.07 -84.81 117.73
CA ASN A 57 54.14 -84.89 116.73
C ASN A 57 53.62 -85.01 115.29
N ALA A 58 52.52 -85.75 115.09
CA ALA A 58 51.86 -85.87 113.79
C ALA A 58 51.19 -84.55 113.38
N ALA A 59 50.58 -83.83 114.32
CA ALA A 59 50.00 -82.51 114.09
C ALA A 59 51.09 -81.48 113.75
N ASP A 60 52.22 -81.47 114.47
CA ASP A 60 53.36 -80.60 114.18
C ASP A 60 53.93 -80.86 112.78
N SER A 61 54.05 -82.14 112.40
CA SER A 61 54.48 -82.53 111.05
C SER A 61 53.50 -82.04 109.97
N ALA A 62 52.18 -82.19 110.21
CA ALA A 62 51.15 -81.72 109.30
C ALA A 62 51.12 -80.18 109.18
N VAL A 63 51.39 -79.45 110.26
CA VAL A 63 51.52 -77.98 110.24
C VAL A 63 52.69 -77.56 109.35
N VAL A 64 53.84 -78.23 109.43
CA VAL A 64 54.99 -77.97 108.56
C VAL A 64 54.63 -78.22 107.09
N GLU A 65 54.04 -79.37 106.77
CA GLU A 65 53.63 -79.70 105.39
C GLU A 65 52.60 -78.72 104.81
N LEU A 66 51.57 -78.38 105.58
CA LEU A 66 50.55 -77.42 105.17
C LEU A 66 51.12 -76.01 105.01
N THR A 67 52.08 -75.62 105.86
CA THR A 67 52.77 -74.32 105.72
C THR A 67 53.53 -74.25 104.39
N VAL A 68 54.26 -75.31 104.03
CA VAL A 68 54.96 -75.40 102.73
C VAL A 68 53.97 -75.38 101.56
N ALA A 69 52.85 -76.10 101.66
CA ALA A 69 51.82 -76.12 100.63
C ALA A 69 51.16 -74.73 100.44
N VAL A 70 50.87 -74.02 101.53
CA VAL A 70 50.32 -72.66 101.50
C VAL A 70 51.29 -71.69 100.84
N GLU A 71 52.57 -71.72 101.19
CA GLU A 71 53.57 -70.85 100.56
C GLU A 71 53.74 -71.16 99.06
N THR A 72 53.70 -72.43 98.68
CA THR A 72 53.75 -72.85 97.27
C THR A 72 52.53 -72.33 96.50
N LEU A 73 51.32 -72.49 97.05
CA LEU A 73 50.08 -72.01 96.43
C LEU A 73 50.03 -70.47 96.39
N ARG A 74 50.58 -69.78 97.38
CA ARG A 74 50.73 -68.31 97.38
C ARG A 74 51.64 -67.85 96.25
N GLY A 75 52.76 -68.55 96.03
CA GLY A 75 53.65 -68.30 94.88
C GLY A 75 52.92 -68.48 93.56
N ALA A 76 52.28 -69.64 93.35
CA ALA A 76 51.54 -69.93 92.13
C ALA A 76 50.37 -68.95 91.87
N LEU A 77 49.67 -68.52 92.93
CA LEU A 77 48.63 -67.49 92.82
C LEU A 77 49.21 -66.16 92.35
N ARG A 78 50.34 -65.72 92.94
CA ARG A 78 51.01 -64.48 92.55
C ARG A 78 51.47 -64.50 91.10
N ASP A 79 52.00 -65.62 90.63
CA ASP A 79 52.40 -65.79 89.23
C ASP A 79 51.18 -65.75 88.30
N SER A 80 50.08 -66.39 88.68
CA SER A 80 48.82 -66.37 87.92
C SER A 80 48.19 -64.98 87.87
N GLU A 81 48.24 -64.21 88.96
CA GLU A 81 47.78 -62.83 89.01
C GLU A 81 48.62 -61.94 88.10
N THR A 82 49.95 -62.09 88.13
CA THR A 82 50.87 -61.36 87.26
C THR A 82 50.58 -61.65 85.78
N TYR A 83 50.45 -62.92 85.41
CA TYR A 83 50.11 -63.31 84.04
C TYR A 83 48.75 -62.78 83.58
N LYS A 84 47.74 -62.81 84.46
CA LYS A 84 46.41 -62.25 84.17
C LYS A 84 46.48 -60.75 83.93
N ASP A 85 47.26 -60.02 84.72
CA ASP A 85 47.39 -58.57 84.58
C ASP A 85 48.16 -58.19 83.30
N GLU A 86 49.22 -58.94 82.95
CA GLU A 86 49.92 -58.81 81.66
C GLU A 86 49.00 -59.09 80.46
N ALA A 87 48.22 -60.17 80.51
CA ALA A 87 47.27 -60.51 79.45
C ALA A 87 46.15 -59.47 79.31
N ARG A 88 45.69 -58.89 80.44
CA ARG A 88 44.72 -57.79 80.44
C ARG A 88 45.30 -56.52 79.81
N ALA A 89 46.53 -56.15 80.17
CA ALA A 89 47.19 -54.99 79.56
C ALA A 89 47.38 -55.17 78.05
N ALA A 90 47.77 -56.37 77.60
CA ALA A 90 47.89 -56.67 76.17
C ALA A 90 46.54 -56.60 75.43
N LEU A 91 45.45 -57.08 76.06
CA LEU A 91 44.11 -56.98 75.48
C LEU A 91 43.63 -55.52 75.41
N GLU A 92 43.86 -54.73 76.45
CA GLU A 92 43.49 -53.31 76.47
C GLU A 92 44.23 -52.53 75.38
N GLU A 93 45.53 -52.78 75.19
CA GLU A 93 46.31 -52.20 74.09
C GLU A 93 45.76 -52.62 72.72
N PHE A 94 45.43 -53.90 72.53
CA PHE A 94 44.84 -54.38 71.28
C PHE A 94 43.46 -53.77 70.99
N ASP A 95 42.62 -53.63 72.01
CA ASP A 95 41.29 -53.00 71.90
C ASP A 95 41.43 -51.51 71.54
N ASN A 96 42.39 -50.80 72.14
CA ASN A 96 42.71 -49.41 71.80
C ASN A 96 43.19 -49.28 70.34
N GLN A 97 44.11 -50.14 69.89
CA GLN A 97 44.57 -50.16 68.50
C GLN A 97 43.41 -50.46 67.54
N SER A 98 42.54 -51.41 67.87
CA SER A 98 41.37 -51.76 67.08
C SER A 98 40.38 -50.59 66.98
N ALA A 99 40.16 -49.87 68.08
CA ALA A 99 39.32 -48.68 68.10
C ALA A 99 39.88 -47.57 67.19
N LEU A 100 41.19 -47.32 67.23
CA LEU A 100 41.85 -46.34 66.37
C LEU A 100 41.73 -46.72 64.88
N ARG A 101 41.96 -47.98 64.52
CA ARG A 101 41.82 -48.44 63.12
C ARG A 101 40.38 -48.35 62.62
N ASN A 102 39.40 -48.69 63.46
CA ASN A 102 37.99 -48.53 63.09
C ASN A 102 37.62 -47.06 62.89
N ALA A 103 38.16 -46.14 63.68
CA ALA A 103 37.97 -44.70 63.50
C ALA A 103 38.60 -44.20 62.19
N GLU A 104 39.80 -44.68 61.82
CA GLU A 104 40.43 -44.38 60.53
C GLU A 104 39.59 -44.89 59.35
N ILE A 105 39.10 -46.14 59.41
CA ILE A 105 38.24 -46.72 58.36
C ILE A 105 36.96 -45.88 58.21
N ALA A 106 36.31 -45.52 59.33
CA ALA A 106 35.12 -44.68 59.28
C ALA A 106 35.40 -43.30 58.67
N ALA A 107 36.57 -42.71 58.93
CA ALA A 107 36.97 -41.45 58.30
C ALA A 107 37.14 -41.60 56.77
N PHE A 108 37.80 -42.68 56.32
CA PHE A 108 37.95 -42.99 54.90
C PHE A 108 36.61 -43.26 54.21
N ASP A 109 35.70 -44.02 54.83
CA ASP A 109 34.38 -44.29 54.27
C ASP A 109 33.56 -43.01 54.12
N ASN A 110 33.62 -42.11 55.09
CA ASN A 110 32.97 -40.80 55.00
C ASN A 110 33.54 -39.96 53.86
N GLU A 111 34.87 -39.94 53.69
CA GLU A 111 35.50 -39.23 52.57
C GLU A 111 35.17 -39.86 51.21
N LEU A 112 35.17 -41.19 51.11
CA LEU A 112 34.79 -41.90 49.90
C LEU A 112 33.33 -41.60 49.51
N ASN A 113 32.42 -41.60 50.48
CA ASN A 113 31.02 -41.25 50.25
C ASN A 113 30.86 -39.79 49.80
N ARG A 114 31.62 -38.86 50.41
CA ARG A 114 31.66 -37.45 50.00
C ARG A 114 32.16 -37.30 48.56
N LEU A 115 33.28 -37.91 48.21
CA LEU A 115 33.86 -37.85 46.86
C LEU A 115 32.94 -38.50 45.82
N THR A 116 32.35 -39.65 46.14
CA THR A 116 31.38 -40.33 45.26
C THR A 116 30.18 -39.43 44.98
N SER A 117 29.63 -38.77 46.01
CA SER A 117 28.53 -37.81 45.84
C SER A 117 28.93 -36.63 44.96
N GLN A 118 30.16 -36.11 45.12
CA GLN A 118 30.68 -35.04 44.28
C GLN A 118 30.86 -35.45 42.82
N VAL A 119 31.33 -36.69 42.56
CA VAL A 119 31.46 -37.23 41.21
C VAL A 119 30.09 -37.36 40.55
N THR A 120 29.09 -37.89 41.25
CA THR A 120 27.72 -38.01 40.74
C THR A 120 27.13 -36.64 40.39
N LEU A 121 27.33 -35.63 41.24
CA LEU A 121 26.89 -34.25 40.96
C LEU A 121 27.62 -33.63 39.77
N ALA A 122 28.93 -33.84 39.66
CA ALA A 122 29.72 -33.36 38.54
C ALA A 122 29.30 -34.03 37.22
N GLN A 123 29.03 -35.34 37.23
CA GLN A 123 28.51 -36.08 36.08
C GLN A 123 27.13 -35.57 35.65
N ALA A 124 26.21 -35.36 36.60
CA ALA A 124 24.89 -34.79 36.31
C ALA A 124 25.02 -33.38 35.69
N LYS A 125 25.94 -32.56 36.20
CA LYS A 125 26.22 -31.23 35.63
C LYS A 125 26.79 -31.31 34.21
N VAL A 126 27.71 -32.23 33.94
CA VAL A 126 28.25 -32.44 32.59
C VAL A 126 27.15 -32.87 31.61
N THR A 127 26.26 -33.78 32.01
CA THR A 127 25.12 -34.20 31.19
C THR A 127 24.19 -33.02 30.89
N SER A 128 23.83 -32.24 31.91
CA SER A 128 22.98 -31.05 31.75
C SER A 128 23.59 -30.01 30.80
N VAL A 129 24.90 -29.72 30.92
CA VAL A 129 25.59 -28.78 30.02
C VAL A 129 25.67 -29.34 28.58
N ARG A 130 25.82 -30.65 28.40
CA ARG A 130 25.80 -31.27 27.06
C ARG A 130 24.42 -31.19 26.41
N GLU A 131 23.35 -31.37 27.17
CA GLU A 131 21.98 -31.20 26.68
C GLU A 131 21.67 -29.72 26.34
N GLU A 132 22.19 -28.77 27.11
CA GLU A 132 22.15 -27.34 26.76
C GLU A 132 22.92 -27.03 25.48
N LEU A 133 24.15 -27.55 25.34
CA LEU A 133 24.96 -27.38 24.14
C LEU A 133 24.23 -27.93 22.90
N ALA A 134 23.66 -29.14 22.99
CA ALA A 134 22.91 -29.73 21.89
C ALA A 134 21.69 -28.87 21.48
N ARG A 135 20.95 -28.34 22.45
CA ARG A 135 19.83 -27.40 22.17
C ARG A 135 20.31 -26.10 21.53
N HIS A 136 21.46 -25.57 21.95
CA HIS A 136 22.03 -24.36 21.36
C HIS A 136 22.54 -24.60 19.93
N ASP A 137 23.16 -25.75 19.66
CA ASP A 137 23.61 -26.13 18.33
C ASP A 137 22.43 -26.30 17.36
N GLU A 138 21.33 -26.91 17.81
CA GLU A 138 20.09 -27.02 17.03
C GLU A 138 19.48 -25.64 16.74
N ALA A 139 19.36 -24.77 17.75
CA ALA A 139 18.86 -23.42 17.58
C ALA A 139 19.75 -22.57 16.64
N LEU A 140 21.07 -22.75 16.70
CA LEU A 140 22.01 -22.10 15.79
C LEU A 140 21.83 -22.60 14.36
N ALA A 141 21.72 -23.92 14.16
CA ALA A 141 21.50 -24.51 12.84
C ALA A 141 20.20 -24.00 12.20
N GLU A 142 19.10 -23.92 12.97
CA GLU A 142 17.85 -23.34 12.50
C GLU A 142 17.97 -21.85 12.16
N ALA A 143 18.67 -21.08 12.98
CA ALA A 143 18.87 -19.64 12.74
C ALA A 143 19.69 -19.40 11.47
N VAL A 144 20.74 -20.20 11.24
CA VAL A 144 21.55 -20.16 10.02
C VAL A 144 20.71 -20.54 8.79
N SER A 145 19.88 -21.58 8.88
CA SER A 145 18.97 -21.97 7.79
C SER A 145 17.98 -20.85 7.45
N ARG A 146 17.31 -20.28 8.46
CA ARG A 146 16.39 -19.15 8.29
C ARG A 146 17.06 -17.93 7.68
N HIS A 147 18.30 -17.63 8.09
CA HIS A 147 19.08 -16.55 7.49
C HIS A 147 19.39 -16.83 6.02
N ALA A 148 19.83 -18.04 5.67
CA ALA A 148 20.13 -18.41 4.29
C ALA A 148 18.88 -18.32 3.39
N GLU A 149 17.72 -18.77 3.88
CA GLU A 149 16.44 -18.63 3.20
C GLU A 149 16.05 -17.15 3.02
N ALA A 150 16.22 -16.32 4.05
CA ALA A 150 15.94 -14.90 3.98
C ALA A 150 16.84 -14.20 2.95
N VAL A 151 18.13 -14.49 2.93
CA VAL A 151 19.08 -13.95 1.93
C VAL A 151 18.68 -14.37 0.52
N SER A 152 18.41 -15.67 0.29
CA SER A 152 17.94 -16.15 -1.02
C SER A 152 16.62 -15.48 -1.45
N SER A 153 15.70 -15.28 -0.51
CA SER A 153 14.44 -14.57 -0.77
C SER A 153 14.67 -13.11 -1.14
N TYR A 154 15.61 -12.45 -0.46
CA TYR A 154 16.02 -11.07 -0.73
C TYR A 154 16.66 -10.95 -2.10
N ASP A 155 17.64 -11.80 -2.43
CA ASP A 155 18.31 -11.79 -3.72
C ASP A 155 17.32 -12.02 -4.87
N ARG A 156 16.34 -12.92 -4.68
CA ARG A 156 15.25 -13.13 -5.64
C ARG A 156 14.38 -11.88 -5.80
N LEU A 157 13.96 -11.27 -4.68
CA LEU A 157 13.15 -10.04 -4.69
C LEU A 157 13.90 -8.86 -5.30
N GLU A 158 15.21 -8.75 -5.05
CA GLU A 158 16.07 -7.73 -5.63
C GLU A 158 16.24 -7.95 -7.14
N ALA A 159 16.44 -9.18 -7.59
CA ALA A 159 16.46 -9.52 -9.01
C ALA A 159 15.10 -9.29 -9.69
N GLU A 160 13.99 -9.63 -9.02
CA GLU A 160 12.63 -9.32 -9.46
C GLU A 160 12.41 -7.81 -9.55
N LEU A 161 12.87 -7.02 -8.58
CA LEU A 161 12.77 -5.56 -8.59
C LEU A 161 13.62 -4.95 -9.71
N ASN A 162 14.85 -5.42 -9.91
CA ASN A 162 15.76 -4.92 -10.94
C ASN A 162 15.30 -5.31 -12.36
N SER A 163 14.69 -6.49 -12.53
CA SER A 163 14.11 -6.94 -13.80
C SER A 163 12.71 -6.36 -14.06
N SER A 164 11.96 -6.10 -13.00
CA SER A 164 10.64 -5.47 -13.02
C SER A 164 10.70 -3.96 -12.85
N GLN A 165 11.89 -3.34 -12.82
CA GLN A 165 12.01 -1.96 -13.27
C GLN A 165 11.61 -2.01 -14.74
N PRO A 166 10.34 -1.73 -15.05
CA PRO A 166 9.98 -1.57 -16.42
C PRO A 166 10.74 -0.32 -16.84
N VAL A 167 10.85 -0.10 -18.13
CA VAL A 167 11.18 1.24 -18.60
C VAL A 167 10.00 2.12 -18.11
N GLU A 168 10.06 2.66 -16.88
CA GLU A 168 9.03 3.50 -16.26
C GLU A 168 8.80 4.72 -17.17
N ASN A 169 9.87 5.08 -17.87
CA ASN A 169 9.91 5.99 -19.01
C ASN A 169 8.96 5.59 -20.17
N THR A 170 8.61 4.33 -20.40
CA THR A 170 7.63 3.95 -21.46
C THR A 170 6.19 4.26 -21.09
N TYR A 171 5.78 4.06 -19.83
CA TYR A 171 4.42 4.43 -19.42
C TYR A 171 4.26 5.95 -19.38
N GLU A 172 5.26 6.67 -18.87
CA GLU A 172 5.29 8.13 -18.91
C GLU A 172 5.35 8.66 -20.34
N GLN A 173 6.19 8.09 -21.22
CA GLN A 173 6.22 8.44 -22.65
C GLN A 173 4.89 8.13 -23.35
N ASN A 174 4.27 6.99 -23.05
CA ASN A 174 2.97 6.62 -23.62
C ASN A 174 1.88 7.60 -23.14
N LEU A 175 1.90 8.01 -21.87
CA LEU A 175 0.98 9.00 -21.33
C LEU A 175 1.20 10.38 -21.94
N ASP A 176 2.45 10.83 -22.06
CA ASP A 176 2.81 12.10 -22.70
C ASP A 176 2.39 12.11 -24.19
N SER A 177 2.68 11.03 -24.92
CA SER A 177 2.28 10.89 -26.33
C SER A 177 0.76 10.87 -26.51
N ALA A 178 0.03 10.14 -25.65
CA ALA A 178 -1.43 10.10 -25.67
C ALA A 178 -2.02 11.48 -25.32
N THR A 179 -1.44 12.17 -24.34
CA THR A 179 -1.88 13.52 -23.95
C THR A 179 -1.65 14.51 -25.10
N LYS A 180 -0.49 14.47 -25.76
CA LYS A 180 -0.21 15.26 -26.97
C LYS A 180 -1.21 14.98 -28.08
N ALA A 181 -1.48 13.71 -28.38
CA ALA A 181 -2.46 13.34 -29.40
C ALA A 181 -3.87 13.89 -29.08
N VAL A 182 -4.31 13.80 -27.82
CA VAL A 182 -5.60 14.37 -27.37
C VAL A 182 -5.62 15.89 -27.57
N THR A 183 -4.55 16.60 -27.20
CA THR A 183 -4.48 18.05 -27.37
C THR A 183 -4.48 18.47 -28.84
N GLU A 184 -3.77 17.75 -29.70
CA GLU A 184 -3.70 18.04 -31.13
C GLU A 184 -5.05 17.81 -31.81
N VAL A 185 -5.71 16.68 -31.52
CA VAL A 185 -7.05 16.40 -32.02
C VAL A 185 -8.06 17.41 -31.49
N GLY A 186 -7.97 17.80 -30.22
CA GLY A 186 -8.80 18.84 -29.62
C GLY A 186 -8.66 20.19 -30.33
N ALA A 187 -7.43 20.63 -30.59
CA ALA A 187 -7.15 21.85 -31.34
C ALA A 187 -7.67 21.76 -32.79
N LYS A 188 -7.56 20.59 -33.43
CA LYS A 188 -8.09 20.38 -34.78
C LYS A 188 -9.61 20.44 -34.82
N ILE A 189 -10.29 19.88 -33.82
CA ILE A 189 -11.76 19.97 -33.69
C ILE A 189 -12.19 21.43 -33.60
N GLU A 190 -11.53 22.23 -32.76
CA GLU A 190 -11.90 23.63 -32.59
C GLU A 190 -11.67 24.46 -33.87
N SER A 191 -10.54 24.25 -34.54
CA SER A 191 -10.27 24.85 -35.86
C SER A 191 -11.32 24.46 -36.91
N LEU A 192 -11.80 23.21 -36.90
CA LEU A 192 -12.85 22.75 -37.82
C LEU A 192 -14.22 23.37 -37.47
N ARG A 193 -14.54 23.59 -36.19
CA ARG A 193 -15.76 24.30 -35.78
C ARG A 193 -15.75 25.76 -36.23
N ASP A 194 -14.63 26.45 -36.07
CA ASP A 194 -14.49 27.83 -36.54
C ASP A 194 -14.66 27.93 -38.06
N ALA A 195 -14.03 27.01 -38.80
CA ALA A 195 -14.17 26.93 -40.25
C ALA A 195 -15.62 26.64 -40.68
N LEU A 196 -16.31 25.74 -39.98
CA LEU A 196 -17.71 25.44 -40.21
C LEU A 196 -18.58 26.68 -40.00
N HIS A 197 -18.43 27.37 -38.86
CA HIS A 197 -19.21 28.57 -38.58
C HIS A 197 -18.94 29.71 -39.57
N GLN A 198 -17.70 29.84 -40.04
CA GLN A 198 -17.38 30.81 -41.10
C GLN A 198 -18.09 30.46 -42.41
N SER A 199 -18.06 29.19 -42.81
CA SER A 199 -18.77 28.73 -44.02
C SER A 199 -20.29 28.89 -43.90
N GLU A 200 -20.87 28.65 -42.73
CA GLU A 200 -22.30 28.88 -42.46
C GLU A 200 -22.66 30.37 -42.59
N ARG A 201 -21.86 31.26 -42.02
CA ARG A 201 -22.06 32.72 -42.17
C ARG A 201 -21.95 33.17 -43.62
N GLU A 202 -20.98 32.65 -44.36
CA GLU A 202 -20.81 32.93 -45.78
C GLU A 202 -22.00 32.43 -46.60
N ARG A 203 -22.46 31.20 -46.34
CA ARG A 203 -23.66 30.63 -46.95
C ARG A 203 -24.88 31.52 -46.68
N ASP A 204 -25.10 31.92 -45.43
CA ASP A 204 -26.26 32.73 -45.06
C ASP A 204 -26.20 34.12 -45.69
N GLY A 205 -25.01 34.73 -45.76
CA GLY A 205 -24.77 35.98 -46.47
C GLY A 205 -25.03 35.87 -47.98
N LEU A 206 -24.58 34.79 -48.61
CA LEU A 206 -24.85 34.50 -50.02
C LEU A 206 -26.33 34.24 -50.29
N LEU A 207 -27.01 33.51 -49.41
CA LEU A 207 -28.46 33.28 -49.50
C LEU A 207 -29.25 34.58 -49.36
N ALA A 208 -28.89 35.44 -48.41
CA ALA A 208 -29.49 36.76 -48.26
C ALA A 208 -29.29 37.62 -49.51
N LYS A 209 -28.06 37.63 -50.07
CA LYS A 209 -27.75 38.36 -51.31
C LYS A 209 -28.55 37.83 -52.50
N ARG A 210 -28.65 36.50 -52.65
CA ARG A 210 -29.47 35.86 -53.68
C ARG A 210 -30.94 36.25 -53.54
N ASN A 211 -31.50 36.21 -52.33
CA ASN A 211 -32.89 36.58 -52.10
C ASN A 211 -33.16 38.06 -52.41
N ALA A 212 -32.24 38.95 -52.05
CA ALA A 212 -32.33 40.37 -52.40
C ALA A 212 -32.26 40.61 -53.92
N LEU A 213 -31.36 39.92 -54.62
CA LEU A 213 -31.26 40.00 -56.09
C LEU A 213 -32.51 39.46 -56.79
N ASN A 214 -33.07 38.35 -56.31
CA ASN A 214 -34.33 37.82 -56.84
C ASN A 214 -35.47 38.84 -56.67
N LEU A 215 -35.57 39.49 -55.51
CA LEU A 215 -36.58 40.54 -55.27
C LEU A 215 -36.41 41.73 -56.22
N MET A 216 -35.17 42.13 -56.55
CA MET A 216 -34.91 43.19 -57.54
C MET A 216 -35.27 42.76 -58.97
N LEU A 217 -34.98 41.51 -59.36
CA LEU A 217 -35.24 40.99 -60.70
C LEU A 217 -36.72 40.66 -60.95
N GLU A 218 -37.53 40.48 -59.92
CA GLU A 218 -38.96 40.19 -60.04
C GLU A 218 -39.81 41.44 -60.37
N GLN A 219 -39.17 42.58 -60.63
CA GLN A 219 -39.85 43.77 -61.16
C GLN A 219 -40.32 43.53 -62.60
N LYS A 220 -41.60 43.23 -62.75
CA LYS A 220 -42.24 42.98 -64.06
C LYS A 220 -42.24 44.23 -64.93
N ASP A 221 -41.93 44.04 -66.22
CA ASP A 221 -41.95 45.09 -67.24
C ASP A 221 -43.37 45.27 -67.79
N GLY A 222 -44.02 46.36 -67.41
CA GLY A 222 -45.38 46.69 -67.82
C GLY A 222 -45.50 47.15 -69.27
N THR A 223 -44.39 47.45 -69.95
CA THR A 223 -44.43 47.82 -71.37
C THR A 223 -44.86 46.62 -72.23
N THR A 224 -44.32 45.44 -71.96
CA THR A 224 -44.65 44.19 -72.68
C THR A 224 -46.10 43.76 -72.43
N VAL A 225 -46.58 43.89 -71.19
CA VAL A 225 -47.94 43.54 -70.80
C VAL A 225 -48.96 44.45 -71.49
N LEU A 226 -48.71 45.75 -71.55
CA LEU A 226 -49.62 46.68 -72.23
C LEU A 226 -49.59 46.57 -73.75
N THR A 227 -48.41 46.37 -74.34
CA THR A 227 -48.27 46.20 -75.79
C THR A 227 -48.97 44.93 -76.27
N SER A 228 -48.89 43.84 -75.51
CA SER A 228 -49.57 42.57 -75.82
C SER A 228 -51.09 42.59 -75.58
N ALA A 229 -51.59 43.47 -74.70
CA ALA A 229 -53.02 43.57 -74.37
C ALA A 229 -53.86 44.26 -75.45
N GLY A 230 -53.24 45.02 -76.38
CA GLY A 230 -53.95 45.65 -77.51
C GLY A 230 -55.05 46.63 -77.10
N LEU A 231 -54.86 47.35 -75.98
CA LEU A 231 -55.84 48.29 -75.46
C LEU A 231 -56.10 49.44 -76.43
N ARG A 232 -57.37 49.84 -76.55
CA ARG A 232 -57.78 50.96 -77.40
C ARG A 232 -57.12 52.27 -76.94
N GLY A 233 -56.56 53.02 -77.87
CA GLY A 233 -55.90 54.30 -77.59
C GLY A 233 -54.47 54.19 -77.07
N ILE A 234 -53.86 53.00 -77.11
CA ILE A 234 -52.45 52.79 -76.82
C ILE A 234 -51.71 52.54 -78.14
N ARG A 235 -50.83 53.46 -78.54
CA ARG A 235 -50.14 53.42 -79.83
C ARG A 235 -48.86 52.58 -79.83
N GLY A 236 -48.41 52.14 -78.67
CA GLY A 236 -47.15 51.39 -78.49
C GLY A 236 -45.98 52.30 -78.10
N LEU A 237 -44.75 51.82 -78.26
CA LEU A 237 -43.54 52.50 -77.80
C LEU A 237 -43.35 53.86 -78.48
N VAL A 238 -42.85 54.83 -77.70
CA VAL A 238 -42.49 56.19 -78.17
C VAL A 238 -41.56 56.15 -79.38
N ALA A 239 -40.57 55.25 -79.38
CA ALA A 239 -39.64 55.06 -80.50
C ALA A 239 -40.33 54.81 -81.87
N SER A 240 -41.53 54.23 -81.87
CA SER A 240 -42.30 53.96 -83.09
C SER A 240 -43.07 55.18 -83.61
N HIS A 241 -43.18 56.26 -82.81
CA HIS A 241 -43.97 57.46 -83.10
C HIS A 241 -43.13 58.73 -83.21
N ILE A 242 -41.81 58.58 -83.35
CA ILE A 242 -40.85 59.67 -83.52
C ILE A 242 -40.09 59.45 -84.83
N LYS A 243 -39.91 60.52 -85.61
CA LYS A 243 -38.90 60.61 -86.68
C LYS A 243 -37.90 61.69 -86.34
N ILE A 244 -36.61 61.38 -86.48
CA ILE A 244 -35.50 62.26 -86.12
C ILE A 244 -34.70 62.54 -87.39
N ASP A 245 -34.24 63.78 -87.56
CA ASP A 245 -33.33 64.14 -88.65
C ASP A 245 -31.96 63.42 -88.49
N PRO A 246 -31.35 62.94 -89.59
CA PRO A 246 -30.08 62.22 -89.52
C PRO A 246 -28.97 63.02 -88.84
N GLY A 247 -28.27 62.41 -87.89
CA GLY A 247 -27.16 63.03 -87.14
C GLY A 247 -27.56 63.55 -85.75
N PHE A 248 -28.84 63.57 -85.40
CA PHE A 248 -29.34 64.04 -84.10
C PHE A 248 -29.86 62.91 -83.19
N GLU A 249 -29.80 61.65 -83.62
CA GLU A 249 -30.41 60.51 -82.95
C GLU A 249 -29.87 60.30 -81.53
N ALA A 250 -28.55 60.39 -81.36
CA ALA A 250 -27.91 60.22 -80.05
C ALA A 250 -28.28 61.34 -79.06
N ALA A 251 -28.41 62.57 -79.55
CA ALA A 251 -28.78 63.73 -78.73
C ALA A 251 -30.24 63.63 -78.26
N ILE A 252 -31.15 63.23 -79.15
CA ILE A 252 -32.56 63.02 -78.82
C ILE A 252 -32.76 61.81 -77.91
N ALA A 253 -32.03 60.71 -78.12
CA ALA A 253 -32.09 59.55 -77.23
C ALA A 253 -31.62 59.90 -75.81
N ALA A 254 -30.53 60.67 -75.68
CA ALA A 254 -30.05 61.16 -74.39
C ALA A 254 -31.06 62.12 -73.71
N ALA A 255 -31.74 62.96 -74.49
CA ALA A 255 -32.74 63.91 -73.99
C ALA A 255 -34.02 63.24 -73.49
N LEU A 256 -34.50 62.20 -74.19
CA LEU A 256 -35.70 61.45 -73.79
C LEU A 256 -35.42 60.50 -72.61
N GLY A 257 -34.21 59.98 -72.48
CA GLY A 257 -33.82 59.11 -71.36
C GLY A 257 -34.75 57.89 -71.25
N THR A 258 -35.34 57.69 -70.07
CA THR A 258 -36.27 56.56 -69.81
C THR A 258 -37.58 56.66 -70.60
N LEU A 259 -37.94 57.87 -71.07
CA LEU A 259 -39.15 58.09 -71.85
C LEU A 259 -39.04 57.54 -73.29
N ALA A 260 -37.83 57.22 -73.76
CA ALA A 260 -37.66 56.58 -75.07
C ALA A 260 -38.34 55.20 -75.14
N ASP A 261 -38.37 54.49 -74.00
CA ASP A 261 -39.01 53.19 -73.81
C ASP A 261 -40.44 53.29 -73.26
N ALA A 262 -40.98 54.51 -73.12
CA ALA A 262 -42.35 54.72 -72.66
C ALA A 262 -43.37 54.33 -73.73
N ILE A 263 -44.62 54.11 -73.29
CA ILE A 263 -45.76 53.81 -74.17
C ILE A 263 -46.57 55.08 -74.43
N VAL A 264 -46.96 55.28 -75.67
CA VAL A 264 -47.80 56.39 -76.10
C VAL A 264 -49.28 56.05 -75.93
N ALA A 265 -50.02 56.88 -75.21
CA ALA A 265 -51.48 56.84 -75.09
C ALA A 265 -52.10 58.04 -75.80
N ASP A 266 -53.24 57.90 -76.48
CA ASP A 266 -53.84 59.00 -77.23
C ASP A 266 -54.33 60.10 -76.28
N SER A 267 -54.97 59.72 -75.18
CA SER A 267 -55.54 60.64 -74.18
C SER A 267 -55.19 60.26 -72.74
N ARG A 268 -55.44 61.19 -71.81
CA ARG A 268 -55.28 60.95 -70.36
C ARG A 268 -56.20 59.83 -69.85
N ASP A 269 -57.41 59.72 -70.38
CA ASP A 269 -58.37 58.69 -69.97
C ASP A 269 -57.90 57.30 -70.39
N GLU A 270 -57.34 57.15 -71.59
CA GLU A 270 -56.80 55.88 -72.07
C GLU A 270 -55.51 55.49 -71.32
N ALA A 271 -54.68 56.48 -70.94
CA ALA A 271 -53.54 56.25 -70.06
C ALA A 271 -53.98 55.71 -68.68
N LEU A 272 -55.07 56.24 -68.11
CA LEU A 272 -55.62 55.75 -66.83
C LEU A 272 -56.16 54.32 -66.96
N VAL A 273 -56.86 54.00 -68.05
CA VAL A 273 -57.33 52.64 -68.33
C VAL A 273 -56.17 51.65 -68.45
N ALA A 274 -55.06 52.05 -69.09
CA ALA A 274 -53.86 51.23 -69.17
C ALA A 274 -53.21 50.98 -67.79
N VAL A 275 -53.16 52.00 -66.92
CA VAL A 275 -52.66 51.83 -65.54
C VAL A 275 -53.57 50.90 -64.73
N GLU A 276 -54.89 51.02 -64.86
CA GLU A 276 -55.85 50.15 -64.18
C GLU A 276 -55.75 48.69 -64.65
N HIS A 277 -55.52 48.48 -65.95
CA HIS A 277 -55.26 47.15 -66.50
C HIS A 277 -53.97 46.53 -65.94
N LEU A 278 -52.88 47.30 -65.84
CA LEU A 278 -51.64 46.83 -65.20
C LEU A 278 -51.82 46.50 -63.72
N LYS A 279 -52.58 47.32 -62.98
CA LYS A 279 -52.87 47.06 -61.57
C LYS A 279 -53.67 45.77 -61.37
N SER A 280 -54.67 45.54 -62.22
CA SER A 280 -55.55 44.37 -62.12
C SER A 280 -54.84 43.07 -62.50
N ASN A 281 -53.87 43.15 -63.44
CA ASN A 281 -53.15 41.99 -63.94
C ASN A 281 -51.73 41.83 -63.34
N ASN A 282 -51.42 42.59 -62.28
CA ASN A 282 -50.08 42.65 -61.67
C ASN A 282 -48.97 42.79 -62.74
N GLY A 283 -49.22 43.66 -63.72
CA GLY A 283 -48.46 43.79 -64.95
C GLY A 283 -47.16 44.56 -64.80
N GLY A 284 -46.81 45.02 -63.60
CA GLY A 284 -45.52 45.68 -63.35
C GLY A 284 -45.53 47.20 -63.59
N ARG A 285 -44.33 47.76 -63.80
CA ARG A 285 -44.14 49.21 -63.96
C ARG A 285 -44.09 49.59 -65.44
N VAL A 286 -44.73 50.70 -65.80
CA VAL A 286 -44.66 51.29 -67.14
C VAL A 286 -44.49 52.80 -67.03
N GLU A 287 -43.85 53.42 -68.02
CA GLU A 287 -43.88 54.86 -68.25
C GLU A 287 -44.83 55.14 -69.43
N LEU A 288 -45.73 56.12 -69.28
CA LEU A 288 -46.74 56.46 -70.28
C LEU A 288 -46.59 57.93 -70.69
N VAL A 289 -46.66 58.19 -71.99
CA VAL A 289 -46.65 59.54 -72.59
C VAL A 289 -47.97 59.76 -73.31
N ILE A 290 -48.65 60.86 -73.01
CA ILE A 290 -49.93 61.20 -73.64
C ILE A 290 -49.63 61.92 -74.97
N ALA A 291 -50.22 61.50 -76.08
CA ALA A 291 -49.98 62.04 -77.41
C ALA A 291 -50.72 63.36 -77.64
N ASP A 292 -51.98 63.44 -77.19
CA ASP A 292 -52.84 64.61 -77.34
C ASP A 292 -52.78 65.49 -76.09
N ILE A 293 -52.20 66.66 -76.25
CA ILE A 293 -52.18 67.70 -75.22
C ILE A 293 -52.77 68.98 -75.82
N GLU A 294 -53.63 69.66 -75.06
CA GLU A 294 -54.29 70.91 -75.50
C GLU A 294 -53.31 72.09 -75.66
N SER A 295 -52.04 71.90 -75.31
CA SER A 295 -51.00 72.92 -75.43
C SER A 295 -50.41 72.94 -76.84
N LYS A 296 -50.52 74.08 -77.54
CA LYS A 296 -49.71 74.32 -78.75
C LYS A 296 -48.25 74.38 -78.34
N VAL A 297 -47.52 73.30 -78.63
CA VAL A 297 -46.06 73.23 -78.50
C VAL A 297 -45.47 74.33 -79.39
N LYS A 298 -44.99 75.40 -78.76
CA LYS A 298 -44.19 76.42 -79.43
C LYS A 298 -42.72 76.13 -79.14
N PRO A 299 -41.84 76.12 -80.14
CA PRO A 299 -40.41 76.06 -79.88
C PRO A 299 -40.03 77.22 -78.97
N ALA A 300 -39.19 76.97 -77.97
CA ALA A 300 -38.66 78.03 -77.11
C ALA A 300 -38.02 79.11 -77.99
N ASN A 301 -38.23 80.40 -77.67
CA ASN A 301 -37.56 81.51 -78.35
C ASN A 301 -36.08 81.49 -77.97
N LEU A 302 -35.30 80.71 -78.72
CA LEU A 302 -33.88 80.54 -78.49
C LEU A 302 -33.09 81.73 -79.04
N PRO A 303 -32.12 82.28 -78.30
CA PRO A 303 -31.18 83.25 -78.83
C PRO A 303 -30.40 82.61 -80.00
N ASN A 304 -30.24 83.33 -81.11
CA ASN A 304 -29.63 82.81 -82.33
C ASN A 304 -28.10 82.66 -82.17
N ILE A 305 -27.68 81.52 -81.62
CA ILE A 305 -26.27 81.16 -81.39
C ILE A 305 -25.84 80.16 -82.47
N PRO A 306 -24.71 80.39 -83.17
CA PRO A 306 -24.18 79.43 -84.13
C PRO A 306 -23.95 78.06 -83.48
N GLY A 307 -24.52 77.01 -84.07
CA GLY A 307 -24.39 75.64 -83.57
C GLY A 307 -25.34 75.27 -82.42
N ALA A 308 -26.35 76.09 -82.10
CA ALA A 308 -27.45 75.74 -81.19
C ALA A 308 -28.76 75.58 -81.96
N ARG A 309 -29.52 74.51 -81.68
CA ARG A 309 -30.83 74.26 -82.28
C ARG A 309 -31.79 73.65 -81.27
N SER A 310 -33.07 74.00 -81.35
CA SER A 310 -34.11 73.35 -80.55
C SER A 310 -34.23 71.87 -80.91
N ALA A 311 -34.38 71.00 -79.91
CA ALA A 311 -34.67 69.59 -80.14
C ALA A 311 -36.01 69.37 -80.86
N VAL A 312 -36.97 70.30 -80.71
CA VAL A 312 -38.27 70.25 -81.40
C VAL A 312 -38.13 70.47 -82.91
N ASP A 313 -37.08 71.15 -83.37
CA ASP A 313 -36.90 71.47 -84.79
C ASP A 313 -36.31 70.29 -85.61
N VAL A 314 -35.79 69.26 -84.94
CA VAL A 314 -35.16 68.08 -85.57
C VAL A 314 -35.95 66.80 -85.34
N VAL A 315 -37.15 66.92 -84.76
CA VAL A 315 -38.02 65.80 -84.41
C VAL A 315 -39.44 66.03 -84.91
N ASP A 316 -39.97 65.05 -85.65
CA ASP A 316 -41.38 64.96 -86.00
C ASP A 316 -42.05 63.89 -85.11
N ALA A 317 -42.93 64.33 -84.21
CA ALA A 317 -43.60 63.49 -83.23
C ALA A 317 -44.94 64.12 -82.77
N PRO A 318 -45.84 63.34 -82.13
CA PRO A 318 -47.03 63.87 -81.47
C PRO A 318 -46.72 64.99 -80.47
N ALA A 319 -47.66 65.93 -80.32
CA ALA A 319 -47.49 67.12 -79.48
C ALA A 319 -47.05 66.81 -78.04
N GLY A 320 -47.58 65.75 -77.43
CA GLY A 320 -47.20 65.42 -76.06
C GLY A 320 -45.81 64.78 -75.91
N ILE A 321 -45.24 64.22 -76.97
CA ILE A 321 -43.82 63.83 -77.00
C ILE A 321 -42.95 65.08 -77.17
N LEU A 322 -43.30 65.95 -78.13
CA LEU A 322 -42.58 67.19 -78.39
C LEU A 322 -42.55 68.12 -77.18
N ALA A 323 -43.60 68.14 -76.35
CA ALA A 323 -43.66 68.90 -75.10
C ALA A 323 -42.51 68.58 -74.12
N ASN A 324 -42.04 67.33 -74.09
CA ASN A 324 -40.90 66.94 -73.26
C ASN A 324 -39.55 67.42 -73.83
N LEU A 325 -39.52 67.81 -75.11
CA LEU A 325 -38.34 68.30 -75.83
C LEU A 325 -38.33 69.82 -75.99
N VAL A 326 -39.38 70.54 -75.59
CA VAL A 326 -39.51 72.01 -75.78
C VAL A 326 -38.36 72.81 -75.17
N ASN A 327 -37.89 72.37 -74.00
CA ASN A 327 -36.82 73.03 -73.27
C ASN A 327 -35.46 72.37 -73.50
N VAL A 328 -35.33 71.54 -74.54
CA VAL A 328 -34.10 70.83 -74.87
C VAL A 328 -33.44 71.50 -76.06
N VAL A 329 -32.17 71.86 -75.90
CA VAL A 329 -31.35 72.50 -76.94
C VAL A 329 -30.17 71.60 -77.27
N ILE A 330 -30.00 71.33 -78.55
CA ILE A 330 -28.88 70.57 -79.09
C ILE A 330 -27.81 71.58 -79.51
N VAL A 331 -26.58 71.33 -79.06
CA VAL A 331 -25.42 72.18 -79.35
C VAL A 331 -24.29 71.35 -79.96
N ASP A 332 -23.58 71.92 -80.93
CA ASP A 332 -22.49 71.23 -81.64
C ASP A 332 -21.26 71.00 -80.75
N ASP A 333 -20.99 71.90 -79.80
CA ASP A 333 -19.85 71.81 -78.88
C ASP A 333 -20.08 72.47 -77.51
N LEU A 334 -19.10 72.27 -76.60
CA LEU A 334 -19.14 72.82 -75.24
C LEU A 334 -19.02 74.35 -75.19
N ALA A 335 -18.44 74.97 -76.22
CA ALA A 335 -18.34 76.43 -76.29
C ALA A 335 -19.72 77.05 -76.62
N ALA A 336 -20.47 76.45 -77.54
CA ALA A 336 -21.86 76.80 -77.86
C ALA A 336 -22.78 76.57 -76.65
N ALA A 337 -22.61 75.47 -75.91
CA ALA A 337 -23.34 75.22 -74.67
C ALA A 337 -23.15 76.35 -73.63
N LYS A 338 -21.90 76.80 -73.44
CA LYS A 338 -21.57 77.89 -72.51
C LYS A 338 -22.13 79.24 -72.98
N ALA A 339 -22.08 79.51 -74.28
CA ALA A 339 -22.63 80.74 -74.84
C ALA A 339 -24.16 80.79 -74.66
N LEU A 340 -24.86 79.66 -74.82
CA LEU A 340 -26.29 79.53 -74.60
C LEU A 340 -26.66 79.78 -73.13
N TYR A 341 -25.93 79.17 -72.19
CA TYR A 341 -26.15 79.36 -70.75
C TYR A 341 -25.94 80.81 -70.27
N VAL A 342 -25.06 81.57 -70.93
CA VAL A 342 -24.82 82.98 -70.60
C VAL A 342 -25.86 83.91 -71.26
N ALA A 343 -26.61 83.41 -72.25
CA ALA A 343 -27.61 84.17 -73.01
C ALA A 343 -29.06 83.96 -72.51
N GLU A 344 -29.32 82.94 -71.69
CA GLU A 344 -30.52 82.78 -70.86
C GLU A 344 -30.50 83.70 -69.63
#